data_AF-A0A7W1FL65-F1
#
_entry.id   AF-A0A7W1FL65-F1
#
_cell.length_a   1.000
_cell.length_b   1.000
_cell.length_c   1.000
_cell.angle_alpha   90.00
_cell.angle_beta   90.00
_cell.angle_gamma   90.00
#
_symmetry.space_group_name_H-M   'P 1'
#
loop_
_entity.id
_entity.type
_entity.pdbx_description
1 polymer ?
#
loop_
_entity_poly.entity_id
_entity_poly.type
_entity_poly.pdbx_seq_one_letter_code
_entity_poly.pdbx_strand_id
1 'polypeptide(L)'
;MRTVLILALGMVFSGVSFADDKPINTVCPKSGKAADGSTTATVKDGEKSVKIATCCNGCAGKVEAEPAKFLSAAKANKKAE
;
A
#
# COMPACT_ATOMS: atom_id res chain seq x y z
N MET A 1 24.04 6.65 -51.33
CA MET A 1 23.02 7.59 -50.79
C MET A 1 21.65 7.25 -51.37
N ARG A 2 21.24 6.00 -51.24
CA ARG A 2 19.98 5.45 -51.77
C ARG A 2 19.51 4.47 -50.69
N THR A 3 18.21 4.46 -50.40
CA THR A 3 17.51 3.66 -49.38
C THR A 3 17.48 4.24 -47.96
N VAL A 4 16.69 5.31 -47.82
CA VAL A 4 15.75 5.44 -46.70
C VAL A 4 14.75 4.26 -46.82
N LEU A 5 14.79 3.31 -45.90
CA LEU A 5 13.73 2.30 -45.74
C LEU A 5 13.67 1.83 -44.27
N ILE A 6 12.86 2.55 -43.50
CA ILE A 6 11.88 2.03 -42.53
C ILE A 6 12.10 0.57 -42.08
N LEU A 7 12.62 0.41 -40.87
CA LEU A 7 12.36 -0.73 -39.97
C LEU A 7 11.79 -0.09 -38.68
N ALA A 8 10.49 0.21 -38.62
CA ALA A 8 9.42 -0.69 -38.22
C ALA A 8 9.57 -1.25 -36.80
N LEU A 9 8.48 -1.10 -36.03
CA LEU A 9 8.10 -1.89 -34.85
C LEU A 9 8.99 -1.66 -33.62
N GLY A 10 8.55 -0.93 -32.60
CA GLY A 10 7.32 -1.21 -31.89
C GLY A 10 7.66 -1.93 -30.59
N MET A 11 7.86 -1.17 -29.52
CA MET A 11 7.65 -1.65 -28.17
C MET A 11 7.16 -0.48 -27.32
N VAL A 12 5.88 -0.19 -27.55
CA VAL A 12 4.98 0.10 -26.45
C VAL A 12 5.08 -1.07 -25.46
N PHE A 13 5.74 -0.88 -24.32
CA PHE A 13 5.45 -1.68 -23.13
C PHE A 13 4.97 -0.72 -22.05
N SER A 14 3.68 -0.44 -22.18
CA SER A 14 2.81 0.14 -21.16
C SER A 14 3.00 -0.57 -19.82
N GLY A 15 2.99 0.22 -18.74
CA GLY A 15 2.61 -0.27 -17.42
C GLY A 15 3.70 -0.31 -16.35
N VAL A 16 4.34 0.83 -16.06
CA VAL A 16 4.77 1.06 -14.67
C VAL A 16 3.50 1.29 -13.85
N SER A 17 2.89 0.21 -13.38
CA SER A 17 1.91 0.29 -12.31
C SER A 17 2.69 0.70 -11.07
N PHE A 18 2.61 1.98 -10.72
CA PHE A 18 2.95 2.44 -9.38
C PHE A 18 2.00 1.67 -8.45
N ALA A 19 2.49 0.59 -7.84
CA ALA A 19 1.80 0.01 -6.72
C ALA A 19 1.81 1.10 -5.64
N ASP A 20 0.69 1.78 -5.49
CA ASP A 20 0.48 2.79 -4.47
C ASP A 20 0.73 2.15 -3.11
N ASP A 21 1.93 2.37 -2.61
CA ASP A 21 2.49 1.83 -1.38
C ASP A 21 1.85 2.49 -0.13
N LYS A 22 0.61 2.95 -0.27
CA LYS A 22 -0.10 3.78 0.69
C LYS A 22 -0.82 2.88 1.70
N PRO A 23 -0.84 3.25 2.99
CA PRO A 23 -1.60 2.51 3.99
C PRO A 23 -3.10 2.52 3.69
N ILE A 24 -3.77 1.42 4.02
CA ILE A 24 -5.21 1.23 3.80
C ILE A 24 -6.08 2.19 4.65
N ASN A 25 -5.52 2.73 5.72
CA ASN A 25 -6.21 3.53 6.72
C ASN A 25 -5.51 4.89 6.93
N THR A 26 -6.32 5.91 7.23
CA THR A 26 -5.85 7.25 7.68
C THR A 26 -6.08 7.47 9.17
N VAL A 27 -6.76 6.53 9.84
CA VAL A 27 -7.04 6.56 11.27
C VAL A 27 -6.42 5.32 11.91
N CYS A 28 -5.70 5.52 13.01
CA CYS A 28 -5.03 4.49 13.76
C CYS A 28 -6.06 3.47 14.30
N PRO A 29 -5.98 2.19 13.92
CA PRO A 29 -6.93 1.16 14.33
C PRO A 29 -6.86 0.85 15.84
N LYS A 30 -5.79 1.27 16.53
CA LYS A 30 -5.64 1.03 17.97
C LYS A 30 -6.25 2.11 18.84
N SER A 31 -6.07 3.37 18.45
CA SER A 31 -6.38 4.55 19.28
C SER A 31 -7.44 5.47 18.67
N GLY A 32 -7.83 5.28 17.41
CA GLY A 32 -8.76 6.16 16.70
C GLY A 32 -8.18 7.55 16.36
N LYS A 33 -6.89 7.78 16.61
CA LYS A 33 -6.21 9.03 16.24
C LYS A 33 -5.83 9.03 14.76
N ALA A 34 -5.60 10.20 14.16
CA ALA A 34 -5.05 10.27 12.81
C ALA A 34 -3.74 9.48 12.72
N ALA A 35 -3.64 8.61 11.71
CA ALA A 35 -2.42 7.96 11.30
C ALA A 35 -1.91 8.72 10.08
N ASP A 36 -0.82 9.44 10.29
CA ASP A 36 -0.12 10.27 9.31
C ASP A 36 0.64 9.44 8.25
N GLY A 37 0.70 8.12 8.45
CA GLY A 37 1.39 7.21 7.53
C GLY A 37 2.90 7.16 7.74
N SER A 38 3.44 7.88 8.74
CA SER A 38 4.87 7.85 9.08
C SER A 38 5.32 6.50 9.63
N THR A 39 4.45 5.84 10.38
CA THR A 39 4.67 4.46 10.84
C THR A 39 3.66 3.56 10.16
N THR A 40 4.14 2.61 9.35
CA THR A 40 3.29 1.58 8.73
C THR A 40 3.81 0.19 9.04
N ALA A 41 2.90 -0.76 9.21
CA ALA A 41 3.19 -2.17 9.36
C ALA A 41 2.52 -2.93 8.22
N THR A 42 3.29 -3.79 7.54
CA THR A 42 2.76 -4.60 6.43
C THR A 42 2.25 -5.93 6.98
N VAL A 43 0.99 -6.25 6.69
CA VAL A 43 0.37 -7.52 7.07
C VAL A 43 -0.15 -8.24 5.83
N LYS A 44 -0.28 -9.57 5.91
CA LYS A 44 -0.86 -10.37 4.83
C LYS A 44 -2.38 -10.45 5.00
N ASP A 45 -3.11 -10.12 3.95
CA ASP A 45 -4.56 -10.30 3.80
C ASP A 45 -4.80 -11.30 2.66
N GLY A 46 -4.77 -12.58 2.98
CA GLY A 46 -4.74 -13.65 1.98
C GLY A 46 -3.46 -13.59 1.15
N GLU A 47 -3.60 -13.47 -0.17
CA GLU A 47 -2.47 -13.34 -1.11
C GLU A 47 -1.96 -11.90 -1.28
N LYS A 48 -2.65 -10.91 -0.69
CA LYS A 48 -2.27 -9.49 -0.81
C LYS A 48 -1.53 -9.01 0.43
N SER A 49 -0.54 -8.15 0.23
CA SER A 49 0.11 -7.40 1.32
C SER A 49 -0.59 -6.07 1.51
N VAL A 50 -1.00 -5.78 2.74
CA VAL A 50 -1.71 -4.55 3.10
C VAL A 50 -0.87 -3.78 4.11
N LYS A 51 -0.70 -2.47 3.89
CA LYS A 51 -0.02 -1.59 4.84
C LYS A 51 -1.02 -0.96 5.79
N ILE A 52 -0.77 -1.09 7.08
CA ILE A 52 -1.57 -0.48 8.14
C ILE A 52 -0.76 0.66 8.73
N ALA A 53 -1.29 1.88 8.68
CA ALA A 53 -0.68 3.03 9.35
C ALA A 53 -1.06 3.07 10.83
N THR A 54 -0.10 3.44 11.67
CA THR A 54 -0.30 3.68 13.10
C THR A 54 0.06 5.12 13.44
N CYS A 55 -0.58 5.67 14.48
CA CYS A 55 -0.29 7.02 14.95
C CYS A 55 1.05 7.14 15.73
N CYS A 56 1.74 6.02 15.96
CA CYS A 56 3.02 5.97 16.66
C CYS A 56 3.78 4.67 16.38
N ASN A 57 5.11 4.70 16.61
CA ASN A 57 6.01 3.53 16.48
C ASN A 57 5.68 2.37 17.44
N GLY A 58 5.02 2.65 18.57
CA GLY A 58 4.69 1.63 19.57
C GLY A 58 3.58 0.65 19.15
N CYS A 59 2.85 0.94 18.07
CA CYS A 59 1.80 0.06 17.56
C CYS A 59 2.28 -0.90 16.47
N ALA A 60 3.43 -0.64 15.82
CA ALA A 60 3.94 -1.51 14.76
C ALA A 60 4.12 -2.96 15.23
N GLY A 61 4.83 -3.17 16.35
CA GLY A 61 4.99 -4.52 16.92
C GLY A 61 3.68 -5.16 17.41
N LYS A 62 2.66 -4.36 17.76
CA LYS A 62 1.33 -4.88 18.11
C LYS A 62 0.57 -5.34 16.87
N VAL A 63 0.75 -4.65 15.73
CA VAL A 63 0.19 -5.07 14.44
C VAL A 63 0.80 -6.41 14.04
N GLU A 64 2.12 -6.60 14.22
CA GLU A 64 2.78 -7.89 13.95
C GLU A 64 2.33 -8.99 14.90
N ALA A 65 2.05 -8.67 16.17
CA ALA A 65 1.56 -9.63 17.15
C ALA A 65 0.10 -10.04 16.91
N GLU A 66 -0.76 -9.12 16.46
CA GLU A 66 -2.20 -9.37 16.26
C GLU A 66 -2.71 -8.90 14.88
N PRO A 67 -2.12 -9.35 13.76
CA PRO A 67 -2.34 -8.77 12.43
C PRO A 67 -3.80 -8.81 12.00
N ALA A 68 -4.54 -9.88 12.34
CA ALA A 68 -5.95 -10.02 12.00
C ALA A 68 -6.83 -8.93 12.65
N LYS A 69 -6.62 -8.62 13.94
CA LYS A 69 -7.42 -7.61 14.66
C LYS A 69 -7.18 -6.22 14.09
N PHE A 70 -5.92 -5.89 13.84
CA PHE A 70 -5.53 -4.59 13.29
C PHE A 70 -5.99 -4.42 11.84
N LEU A 71 -5.94 -5.48 11.04
CA LEU A 71 -6.42 -5.48 9.67
C LEU A 71 -7.93 -5.26 9.59
N SER A 72 -8.72 -5.96 10.41
CA SER A 72 -10.17 -5.73 10.48
C SER A 72 -10.51 -4.29 10.89
N ALA A 73 -9.83 -3.74 11.90
CA ALA A 73 -10.04 -2.37 12.35
C ALA A 73 -9.57 -1.32 11.33
N ALA A 74 -8.48 -1.59 10.61
CA ALA A 74 -7.97 -0.73 9.53
C ALA A 74 -8.91 -0.73 8.33
N LYS A 75 -9.50 -1.89 7.99
CA LYS A 75 -10.56 -2.00 6.95
C LYS A 75 -11.83 -1.24 7.34
N ALA A 76 -12.21 -1.25 8.62
CA ALA A 76 -13.37 -0.48 9.10
C ALA A 76 -13.17 1.04 9.00
N ASN A 77 -11.93 1.51 9.08
CA ASN A 77 -11.56 2.93 8.89
C ASN A 77 -10.77 3.13 7.59
N LYS A 78 -11.11 2.37 6.55
CA LYS A 78 -10.43 2.45 5.25
C LYS A 78 -10.50 3.89 4.75
N LYS A 79 -9.37 4.40 4.23
CA LYS A 79 -9.39 5.65 3.47
C LYS A 79 -10.37 5.46 2.32
N ALA A 80 -11.42 6.28 2.24
CA ALA A 80 -12.22 6.36 1.03
C ALA A 80 -11.25 6.69 -0.12
N GLU A 81 -11.11 5.76 -1.06
CA GLU A 81 -10.31 5.94 -2.26
C GLU A 81 -10.90 7.08 -3.11
#